data_AF-A0A9W8RPF6-F1
#
_entry.id   AF-A0A9W8RPF6-F1
#
_cell.length_a   1.000
_cell.length_b   1.000
_cell.length_c   1.000
_cell.angle_alpha   90.00
_cell.angle_beta   90.00
_cell.angle_gamma   90.00
#
_symmetry.space_group_name_H-M   'P 1'
#
loop_
_entity.id
_entity.type
_entity.pdbx_description
1 polymer ?
#
loop_
_entity_poly.entity_id
_entity_poly.type
_entity_poly.pdbx_seq_one_letter_code
_entity_poly.pdbx_strand_id
1 'polypeptide(L)'
;MAEQAHIQSAKEKFQTAFTEAVSAKESAEADYKEEKDNGLTNDNFDAWSVVNAPAYSAAKGQYDATRSQYERTLQNFDWEGFQAWREKVKQAANDNIGPHGPDYGVLVGPE
;
A
#
# COMPACT_ATOMS: atom_id res chain seq x y z
N MET A 1 -22.69 -13.15 12.70
CA MET A 1 -21.43 -13.39 13.45
C MET A 1 -20.33 -13.96 12.56
N ALA A 2 -20.65 -14.70 11.48
CA ALA A 2 -19.64 -15.11 10.50
C ALA A 2 -19.10 -13.92 9.70
N GLU A 3 -19.94 -12.92 9.39
CA GLU A 3 -19.53 -11.77 8.58
C GLU A 3 -18.46 -10.90 9.26
N GLN A 4 -18.62 -10.62 10.57
CA GLN A 4 -17.61 -9.90 11.34
C GLN A 4 -16.29 -10.66 11.46
N ALA A 5 -16.33 -12.00 11.57
CA ALA A 5 -15.13 -12.82 11.58
C ALA A 5 -14.39 -12.78 10.23
N HIS A 6 -15.13 -12.70 9.11
CA HIS A 6 -14.54 -12.54 7.78
C HIS A 6 -13.90 -11.16 7.60
N ILE A 7 -14.55 -10.08 8.04
CA ILE A 7 -13.98 -8.72 8.01
C ILE A 7 -12.70 -8.66 8.85
N GLN A 8 -12.73 -9.20 10.08
CA GLN A 8 -11.56 -9.19 10.97
C GLN A 8 -10.39 -9.99 10.38
N SER A 9 -10.66 -11.19 9.86
CA SER A 9 -9.61 -12.01 9.23
C SER A 9 -9.00 -11.34 8.00
N ALA A 10 -9.81 -10.65 7.19
CA ALA A 10 -9.33 -9.89 6.03
C ALA A 10 -8.50 -8.68 6.47
N LYS A 11 -8.94 -7.99 7.53
CA LYS A 11 -8.23 -6.85 8.14
C LYS A 11 -6.85 -7.28 8.65
N GLU A 12 -6.75 -8.37 9.40
CA GLU A 12 -5.48 -8.85 9.96
C GLU A 12 -4.48 -9.20 8.86
N LYS A 13 -4.92 -9.92 7.81
CA LYS A 13 -4.08 -10.24 6.65
C LYS A 13 -3.58 -8.98 5.94
N PHE A 14 -4.48 -8.00 5.79
CA PHE A 14 -4.15 -6.74 5.16
C PHE A 14 -3.19 -5.89 6.02
N GLN A 15 -3.36 -5.89 7.34
CA GLN A 15 -2.47 -5.18 8.26
C GLN A 15 -1.05 -5.75 8.25
N THR A 16 -0.91 -7.07 8.23
CA THR A 16 0.39 -7.75 8.10
C THR A 16 1.06 -7.37 6.78
N ALA A 17 0.35 -7.53 5.65
CA ALA A 17 0.89 -7.19 4.33
C ALA A 17 1.24 -5.70 4.18
N PHE A 18 0.46 -4.80 4.80
CA PHE A 18 0.76 -3.37 4.87
C PHE A 18 2.07 -3.12 5.63
N THR A 19 2.23 -3.74 6.80
CA THR A 19 3.45 -3.59 7.61
C THR A 19 4.67 -4.09 6.84
N GLU A 20 4.57 -5.26 6.21
CA GLU A 20 5.64 -5.82 5.37
C GLU A 20 5.96 -4.91 4.18
N ALA A 21 4.95 -4.38 3.49
CA ALA A 21 5.14 -3.48 2.36
C ALA A 21 5.79 -2.16 2.78
N VAL A 22 5.41 -1.58 3.93
CA VAL A 22 6.01 -0.36 4.47
C VAL A 22 7.47 -0.60 4.82
N SER A 23 7.78 -1.64 5.60
CA SER A 23 9.17 -1.94 5.99
C SER A 23 10.06 -2.26 4.77
N ALA A 24 9.54 -2.98 3.79
CA ALA A 24 10.26 -3.25 2.55
C ALA A 24 10.45 -1.98 1.72
N LYS A 25 9.46 -1.07 1.69
CA LYS A 25 9.56 0.22 1.02
C LYS A 25 10.63 1.09 1.66
N GLU A 26 10.63 1.23 2.99
CA GLU A 26 11.61 2.02 3.73
C GLU A 26 13.04 1.55 3.47
N SER A 27 13.23 0.24 3.41
CA SER A 27 14.54 -0.36 3.09
C SER A 27 14.95 -0.03 1.65
N ALA A 28 14.06 -0.26 0.69
CA ALA A 28 14.30 0.04 -0.72
C ALA A 28 14.50 1.54 -0.99
N GLU A 29 13.80 2.43 -0.27
CA GLU A 29 13.97 3.88 -0.40
C GLU A 29 15.33 4.34 0.12
N ALA A 30 15.92 3.66 1.10
CA ALA A 30 17.27 3.95 1.57
C ALA A 30 18.30 3.60 0.49
N ASP A 31 18.21 2.41 -0.09
CA ASP A 31 19.07 1.96 -1.19
C ASP A 31 18.93 2.87 -2.42
N TYR A 32 17.69 3.22 -2.80
CA TYR A 32 17.43 4.13 -3.92
C TYR A 32 18.01 5.52 -3.70
N LYS A 33 17.89 6.07 -2.48
CA LYS A 33 18.50 7.37 -2.16
C LYS A 33 20.01 7.30 -2.28
N GLU A 34 20.63 6.26 -1.75
CA GLU A 34 22.08 6.06 -1.89
C GLU A 34 22.50 5.97 -3.37
N GLU A 35 21.80 5.19 -4.20
CA GLU A 35 22.09 5.10 -5.63
C GLU A 35 21.88 6.43 -6.36
N LYS A 36 20.84 7.17 -6.00
CA LYS A 36 20.53 8.47 -6.59
C LYS A 36 21.55 9.54 -6.23
N ASP A 37 21.97 9.61 -4.97
CA ASP A 37 23.01 10.53 -4.49
C ASP A 37 24.37 10.22 -5.12
N ASN A 38 24.66 8.95 -5.39
CA ASN A 38 25.87 8.53 -6.11
C ASN A 38 25.76 8.69 -7.64
N GLY A 39 24.61 9.14 -8.17
CA GLY A 39 24.38 9.31 -9.61
C GLY A 39 24.28 8.00 -10.39
N LEU A 40 24.00 6.88 -9.71
CA LEU A 40 23.85 5.55 -10.33
C LEU A 40 22.48 5.36 -10.99
N THR A 41 21.46 6.11 -10.56
CA THR A 41 20.14 6.12 -11.20
C THR A 41 19.57 7.54 -11.32
N ASN A 42 18.86 7.78 -12.42
CA ASN A 42 18.02 8.96 -12.62
C ASN A 42 16.52 8.61 -12.67
N ASP A 43 16.19 7.33 -12.49
CA ASP A 43 14.82 6.86 -12.52
C ASP A 43 14.04 7.39 -11.31
N ASN A 44 12.71 7.31 -11.39
CA ASN A 44 11.88 7.45 -10.21
C ASN A 44 11.90 6.15 -9.39
N PHE A 45 11.52 6.26 -8.11
CA PHE A 45 11.57 5.12 -7.20
C PHE A 45 10.73 3.94 -7.71
N ASP A 46 9.53 4.17 -8.24
CA ASP A 46 8.68 3.10 -8.77
C ASP A 46 9.38 2.31 -9.87
N ALA A 47 9.94 2.97 -10.88
CA ALA A 47 10.66 2.31 -11.97
C ALA A 47 11.92 1.60 -11.48
N TRP A 48 12.69 2.23 -10.59
CA TRP A 48 13.89 1.63 -10.01
C TRP A 48 13.57 0.38 -9.16
N SER A 49 12.50 0.44 -8.38
CA SER A 49 12.13 -0.60 -7.42
C SER A 49 11.68 -1.92 -8.07
N VAL A 50 11.18 -1.87 -9.31
CA VAL A 50 10.79 -3.05 -10.09
C VAL A 50 11.99 -3.97 -10.35
N VAL A 51 13.18 -3.39 -10.53
CA VAL A 51 14.40 -4.14 -10.87
C VAL A 51 15.29 -4.35 -9.64
N ASN A 52 15.45 -3.31 -8.82
CA ASN A 52 16.44 -3.30 -7.75
C ASN A 52 15.87 -3.68 -6.38
N ALA A 53 14.53 -3.63 -6.21
CA ALA A 53 13.87 -3.97 -4.95
C ALA A 53 12.80 -5.07 -5.12
N PRO A 54 13.20 -6.31 -5.47
CA PRO A 54 12.26 -7.42 -5.67
C PRO A 54 11.47 -7.76 -4.40
N ALA A 55 12.07 -7.57 -3.21
CA ALA A 55 11.38 -7.76 -1.93
C ALA A 55 10.23 -6.75 -1.75
N TYR A 56 10.46 -5.47 -2.05
CA TYR A 56 9.41 -4.46 -2.05
C TYR A 56 8.33 -4.76 -3.10
N SER A 57 8.72 -5.14 -4.32
CA SER A 57 7.77 -5.50 -5.37
C SER A 57 6.86 -6.67 -4.95
N ALA A 58 7.42 -7.70 -4.31
CA ALA A 58 6.66 -8.83 -3.78
C ALA A 58 5.72 -8.40 -2.64
N ALA A 59 6.21 -7.62 -1.68
CA ALA A 59 5.41 -7.13 -0.55
C ALA A 59 4.28 -6.19 -1.03
N LYS A 60 4.56 -5.33 -2.01
CA LYS A 60 3.56 -4.48 -2.66
C LYS A 60 2.47 -5.31 -3.36
N GLY A 61 2.85 -6.38 -4.05
CA GLY A 61 1.88 -7.30 -4.66
C GLY A 61 0.97 -7.97 -3.63
N GLN A 62 1.51 -8.40 -2.48
CA GLN A 62 0.71 -8.94 -1.37
C GLN A 62 -0.20 -7.89 -0.74
N TYR A 63 0.30 -6.66 -0.55
CA TYR A 63 -0.49 -5.54 -0.08
C TYR A 63 -1.69 -5.26 -1.02
N ASP A 64 -1.46 -5.16 -2.34
CA ASP A 64 -2.52 -4.87 -3.30
C ASP A 64 -3.57 -6.01 -3.34
N ALA A 65 -3.13 -7.26 -3.23
CA ALA A 65 -4.02 -8.42 -3.18
C ALA A 65 -4.87 -8.47 -1.90
N THR A 66 -4.26 -8.27 -0.74
CA THR A 66 -4.96 -8.29 0.57
C THR A 66 -5.87 -7.08 0.74
N ARG A 67 -5.47 -5.91 0.24
CA ARG A 67 -6.30 -4.71 0.16
C ARG A 67 -7.56 -4.97 -0.66
N SER A 68 -7.42 -5.51 -1.87
CA SER A 68 -8.56 -5.85 -2.74
C SER A 68 -9.52 -6.82 -2.04
N GLN A 69 -8.98 -7.80 -1.32
CA GLN A 69 -9.80 -8.73 -0.55
C GLN A 69 -10.51 -8.08 0.64
N TYR A 70 -9.85 -7.16 1.35
CA TYR A 70 -10.46 -6.38 2.44
C TYR A 70 -11.58 -5.47 1.90
N GLU A 71 -11.32 -4.73 0.83
CA GLU A 71 -12.29 -3.86 0.15
C GLU A 71 -13.53 -4.65 -0.30
N ARG A 72 -13.34 -5.82 -0.90
CA ARG A 72 -14.43 -6.70 -1.31
C ARG A 72 -15.23 -7.25 -0.12
N THR A 73 -14.55 -7.57 0.97
CA THR A 73 -15.20 -8.04 2.20
C THR A 73 -16.07 -6.93 2.81
N LEU A 74 -15.54 -5.71 2.92
CA LEU A 74 -16.32 -4.55 3.35
C LEU A 74 -17.51 -4.31 2.41
N GLN A 75 -17.29 -4.30 1.09
CA GLN A 75 -18.38 -4.07 0.13
C GLN A 75 -19.55 -5.07 0.28
N ASN A 76 -19.27 -6.32 0.64
CA ASN A 76 -20.28 -7.36 0.77
C ASN A 76 -21.00 -7.37 2.13
N PHE A 77 -20.33 -6.93 3.20
CA PHE A 77 -20.80 -7.17 4.56
C PHE A 77 -20.91 -5.89 5.41
N ASP A 78 -20.25 -4.80 5.01
CA ASP A 78 -20.17 -3.52 5.71
C ASP A 78 -20.01 -2.35 4.70
N TRP A 79 -21.11 -1.97 4.07
CA TRP A 79 -21.10 -0.90 3.06
C TRP A 79 -20.69 0.46 3.64
N GLU A 80 -21.07 0.76 4.88
CA GLU A 80 -20.66 2.00 5.55
C GLU A 80 -19.15 2.00 5.81
N GLY A 81 -18.60 0.89 6.30
CA GLY A 81 -17.15 0.71 6.44
C GLY A 81 -16.41 0.78 5.10
N PHE A 82 -16.99 0.27 4.02
CA PHE A 82 -16.42 0.40 2.67
C PHE A 82 -16.33 1.86 2.21
N GLN A 83 -17.38 2.67 2.45
CA GLN A 83 -17.35 4.09 2.11
C GLN A 83 -16.31 4.84 2.94
N ALA A 84 -16.28 4.62 4.25
CA ALA A 84 -15.29 5.23 5.14
C ALA A 84 -13.85 4.86 4.72
N TRP A 85 -13.61 3.59 4.39
CA TRP A 85 -12.33 3.14 3.86
C TRP A 85 -11.94 3.88 2.57
N ARG A 86 -12.88 4.01 1.63
CA ARG A 86 -12.63 4.72 0.37
C ARG A 86 -12.32 6.20 0.57
N GLU A 87 -13.00 6.85 1.51
CA GLU A 87 -12.72 8.24 1.87
C GLU A 87 -11.33 8.37 2.50
N LYS A 88 -10.95 7.45 3.40
CA LYS A 88 -9.60 7.39 3.98
C LYS A 88 -8.51 7.26 2.91
N VAL A 89 -8.67 6.32 1.97
CA VAL A 89 -7.73 6.14 0.85
C VAL A 89 -7.63 7.41 0.01
N LYS A 90 -8.78 8.03 -0.32
CA LYS A 90 -8.82 9.26 -1.10
C LYS A 90 -8.12 10.40 -0.35
N GLN A 91 -8.35 10.52 0.96
CA GLN A 91 -7.72 11.53 1.79
C GLN A 91 -6.21 11.33 1.85
N ALA A 92 -5.73 10.11 2.10
CA ALA A 92 -4.30 9.79 2.11
C ALA A 92 -3.61 10.12 0.77
N ALA A 93 -4.27 9.85 -0.35
CA ALA A 93 -3.76 10.23 -1.67
C ALA A 93 -3.70 11.75 -1.86
N ASN A 94 -4.67 12.51 -1.32
CA ASN A 94 -4.66 13.97 -1.36
C ASN A 94 -3.63 14.58 -0.39
N ASP A 95 -3.39 13.95 0.76
CA ASP A 95 -2.36 14.40 1.71
C ASP A 95 -0.94 14.17 1.14
N ASN A 96 -0.80 13.16 0.28
CA ASN A 96 0.43 12.88 -0.48
C ASN A 96 0.34 13.41 -1.91
N ILE A 97 -0.17 14.64 -2.11
CA ILE A 97 -0.18 15.25 -3.44
C ILE A 97 1.25 15.46 -3.96
N GLY A 98 1.56 14.77 -5.05
CA GLY A 98 2.76 14.98 -5.84
C GLY A 98 2.54 15.97 -6.99
N PRO A 99 3.58 16.26 -7.80
CA PRO A 99 3.49 17.17 -8.93
C PRO A 99 2.50 16.72 -10.04
N HIS A 100 2.02 15.47 -9.99
CA HIS A 100 1.06 14.89 -10.94
C HIS A 100 -0.36 14.70 -10.35
N GLY A 101 -0.63 15.24 -9.16
CA GLY A 101 -1.92 15.11 -8.47
C GLY A 101 -1.85 14.16 -7.26
N PRO A 102 -3.02 13.66 -6.78
CA PRO A 102 -3.08 12.78 -5.62
C PRO A 102 -2.32 11.47 -5.85
N ASP A 103 -1.44 11.09 -4.92
CA ASP A 103 -0.66 9.85 -5.00
C ASP A 103 -1.48 8.66 -4.50
N TYR A 104 -2.18 7.98 -5.41
CA TYR A 104 -2.89 6.73 -5.11
C TYR A 104 -1.96 5.52 -4.94
N GLY A 105 -0.66 5.68 -5.16
CA GLY A 105 0.39 4.70 -4.86
C GLY A 105 0.80 4.69 -3.39
N VAL A 106 0.30 5.62 -2.57
CA VAL A 106 0.54 5.62 -1.13
C VAL A 106 0.00 4.34 -0.49
N LEU A 107 0.82 3.72 0.36
CA LEU A 107 0.41 2.59 1.16
C LEU A 107 -0.50 3.10 2.29
N VAL A 108 -1.72 2.55 2.38
CA VAL A 108 -2.72 2.90 3.39
C VAL A 108 -3.05 1.64 4.15
N GLY A 109 -2.82 1.62 5.47
CA GLY A 109 -3.16 0.47 6.32
C GLY A 109 -4.64 0.47 6.74
N PRO A 110 -5.21 -0.69 7.08
CA PRO A 110 -6.53 -0.74 7.72
C PRO A 110 -6.46 -0.10 9.12
N GLU A 111 -7.50 0.64 9.52
CA GLU A 111 -7.70 1.05 10.93
C GLU A 111 -8.18 -0.11 11.76
#